data_AF-A0A0B8P9A4-F1
#
_entry.id   AF-A0A0B8P9A4-F1
#
_cell.length_a   1.000
_cell.length_b   1.000
_cell.length_c   1.000
_cell.angle_alpha   90.00
_cell.angle_beta   90.00
_cell.angle_gamma   90.00
#
_symmetry.space_group_name_H-M   'P 1'
#
loop_
_entity.id
_entity.type
_entity.pdbx_description
1 polymer ?
#
loop_
_entity_poly.entity_id
_entity_poly.type
_entity_poly.pdbx_seq_one_letter_code
_entity_poly.pdbx_strand_id
1 'polypeptide(L)'
;MIAVVIYAIPPVIRLTNLGIRLVDKEVMEAATAFGASRKQRLLGVQLPLAMPTIMAGINQTVMMALSMVVIASMIGVKGLGQPVLKSITNQYFTLGLLNGFAIVALAILIDRASQAYAKRTQAHLGDLKHD
;
A
#
# COMPACT_ATOMS: atom_id res chain seq x y z
N MET A 1 10.89 11.64 -8.63
CA MET A 1 10.72 10.70 -7.50
C MET A 1 10.06 11.36 -6.30
N ILE A 2 10.56 12.51 -5.82
CA ILE A 2 9.97 13.22 -4.68
C ILE A 2 8.46 13.52 -4.89
N ALA A 3 8.04 13.97 -6.08
CA ALA A 3 6.63 14.22 -6.39
C ALA A 3 5.73 12.98 -6.24
N VAL A 4 6.21 11.80 -6.65
CA VAL A 4 5.48 10.53 -6.53
C VAL A 4 5.32 10.15 -5.05
N VAL A 5 6.37 10.34 -4.25
CA VAL A 5 6.37 10.07 -2.81
C VAL A 5 5.38 10.98 -2.09
N ILE A 6 5.43 12.29 -2.34
CA ILE A 6 4.50 13.26 -1.74
C ILE A 6 3.04 12.94 -2.11
N TYR A 7 2.80 12.54 -3.36
CA TYR A 7 1.46 12.18 -3.83
C TYR A 7 0.93 10.89 -3.20
N ALA A 8 1.79 9.88 -3.00
CA ALA A 8 1.39 8.55 -2.58
C ALA A 8 1.44 8.30 -1.06
N ILE A 9 2.06 9.18 -0.28
CA ILE A 9 2.17 9.08 1.19
C ILE A 9 0.83 9.20 1.96
N PRO A 10 -0.14 10.06 1.58
CA PRO A 10 -1.32 10.30 2.43
C PRO A 10 -2.15 9.06 2.78
N PRO A 11 -2.43 8.10 1.86
CA PRO A 11 -3.19 6.90 2.18
C PRO A 11 -2.55 6.02 3.26
N VAL A 12 -1.25 5.75 3.17
CA VAL A 12 -0.57 4.89 4.15
C VAL A 12 -0.54 5.54 5.54
N ILE A 13 -0.31 6.85 5.64
CA ILE A 13 -0.39 7.57 6.93
C ILE A 13 -1.80 7.49 7.51
N ARG A 14 -2.81 7.81 6.68
CA ARG A 14 -4.21 7.85 7.13
C ARG A 14 -4.68 6.48 7.61
N LEU A 15 -4.42 5.45 6.83
CA LEU A 15 -4.90 4.10 7.13
C LEU A 15 -4.08 3.42 8.23
N THR A 16 -2.82 3.78 8.41
CA THR A 16 -2.05 3.35 9.59
C THR A 16 -2.60 3.98 10.87
N ASN A 17 -2.82 5.31 10.88
CA ASN A 17 -3.41 5.99 12.04
C ASN A 17 -4.83 5.49 12.34
N LEU A 18 -5.64 5.26 11.31
CA LEU A 18 -6.97 4.67 11.45
C LEU A 18 -6.87 3.27 12.05
N GLY A 19 -6.03 2.39 11.49
CA GLY A 19 -5.85 1.02 11.97
C GLY A 19 -5.48 0.96 13.44
N ILE A 20 -4.53 1.78 13.89
CA ILE A 20 -4.11 1.84 15.30
C ILE A 20 -5.23 2.34 16.21
N ARG A 21 -6.04 3.31 15.76
CA ARG A 21 -7.15 3.88 16.55
C ARG A 21 -8.38 2.98 16.64
N LEU A 22 -8.56 2.09 15.67
CA LEU A 22 -9.66 1.12 15.63
C LEU A 22 -9.38 -0.15 16.45
N VAL A 23 -8.18 -0.30 17.01
CA VAL A 23 -7.89 -1.40 17.93
C VAL A 23 -8.77 -1.27 19.17
N ASP A 24 -9.43 -2.36 19.52
CA ASP A 24 -10.37 -2.43 20.64
C ASP A 24 -9.71 -1.98 21.95
N LYS A 25 -10.41 -1.09 22.67
CA LYS A 25 -9.95 -0.57 23.96
C LYS A 25 -9.85 -1.67 25.00
N GLU A 26 -10.76 -2.64 24.99
CA GLU A 26 -10.78 -3.75 25.95
C GLU A 26 -9.51 -4.61 25.82
N VAL A 27 -9.10 -4.90 24.59
CA VAL A 27 -7.85 -5.62 24.30
C VAL A 27 -6.62 -4.79 24.76
N MET A 28 -6.68 -3.48 24.60
CA MET A 28 -5.61 -2.58 25.04
C MET A 28 -5.53 -2.43 26.57
N GLU A 29 -6.66 -2.47 27.26
CA GLU A 29 -6.76 -2.48 28.72
C GLU A 29 -6.27 -3.81 29.28
N ALA A 30 -6.68 -4.94 28.69
CA ALA A 30 -6.17 -6.26 29.04
C ALA A 30 -4.64 -6.32 28.90
N ALA A 31 -4.08 -5.90 27.75
CA ALA A 31 -2.63 -5.85 27.57
C ALA A 31 -1.92 -4.98 28.63
N THR A 32 -2.57 -3.91 29.09
CA THR A 32 -2.04 -3.07 30.17
C THR A 32 -2.13 -3.76 31.54
N ALA A 33 -3.22 -4.46 31.82
CA ALA A 33 -3.42 -5.23 33.05
C ALA A 33 -2.40 -6.38 33.19
N PHE A 34 -1.99 -6.99 32.07
CA PHE A 34 -0.89 -7.96 32.01
C PHE A 34 0.52 -7.33 32.06
N GLY A 35 0.63 -6.01 32.26
CA GLY A 35 1.91 -5.33 32.47
C GLY A 35 2.69 -5.00 31.19
N ALA A 36 2.06 -5.04 30.01
CA ALA A 36 2.76 -4.74 28.75
C ALA A 36 3.15 -3.25 28.67
N SER A 37 4.44 -2.99 28.44
CA SER A 37 4.98 -1.64 28.19
C SER A 37 4.43 -1.04 26.90
N ARG A 38 4.53 0.29 26.71
CA ARG A 38 4.04 0.97 25.50
C ARG A 38 4.59 0.38 24.20
N LYS A 39 5.87 -0.01 24.17
CA LYS A 39 6.50 -0.63 22.98
C LYS A 39 5.96 -2.04 22.73
N GLN A 40 5.78 -2.84 23.78
CA GLN A 40 5.18 -4.18 23.68
C GLN A 40 3.72 -4.11 23.24
N ARG A 41 2.95 -3.16 23.77
CA ARG A 41 1.57 -2.88 23.34
C ARG A 41 1.50 -2.48 21.88
N LEU A 42 2.38 -1.59 21.43
CA LEU A 42 2.40 -1.14 20.03
C LEU A 42 2.78 -2.29 19.08
N LEU A 43 3.91 -2.96 19.34
CA LEU A 43 4.45 -3.96 18.42
C LEU A 43 3.76 -5.32 18.52
N GLY A 44 3.32 -5.70 19.72
CA GLY A 44 2.74 -7.03 20.00
C GLY A 44 1.22 -7.09 19.93
N VAL A 45 0.52 -5.96 20.03
CA VAL A 45 -0.96 -5.92 20.03
C VAL A 45 -1.50 -5.00 18.95
N GLN A 46 -1.15 -3.72 18.98
CA GLN A 46 -1.73 -2.73 18.06
C GLN A 46 -1.33 -2.96 16.61
N LEU A 47 -0.04 -3.17 16.32
CA LEU A 47 0.43 -3.39 14.96
C LEU A 47 -0.18 -4.64 14.33
N PRO A 48 -0.15 -5.83 14.96
CA PRO A 48 -0.78 -7.02 14.40
C PRO A 48 -2.28 -6.82 14.13
N LEU A 49 -3.02 -6.23 15.07
CA LEU A 49 -4.46 -5.98 14.90
C LEU A 49 -4.77 -4.92 13.84
N ALA A 50 -3.88 -3.93 13.66
CA ALA A 50 -4.01 -2.88 12.65
C ALA A 50 -3.51 -3.29 11.26
N MET A 51 -2.81 -4.43 11.12
CA MET A 51 -2.20 -4.88 9.86
C MET A 51 -3.17 -4.87 8.67
N PRO A 52 -4.43 -5.35 8.78
CA PRO A 52 -5.38 -5.30 7.67
C PRO A 52 -5.55 -3.90 7.07
N THR A 53 -5.71 -2.90 7.94
CA THR A 53 -5.93 -1.51 7.55
C THR A 53 -4.63 -0.90 7.01
N ILE A 54 -3.48 -1.21 7.61
CA ILE A 54 -2.17 -0.78 7.11
C ILE A 54 -1.93 -1.33 5.70
N MET A 55 -2.23 -2.60 5.46
CA MET A 55 -2.08 -3.24 4.14
C MET A 55 -3.01 -2.62 3.09
N ALA A 56 -4.24 -2.25 3.47
CA ALA A 56 -5.12 -1.47 2.61
C ALA A 56 -4.51 -0.10 2.24
N GLY A 57 -3.82 0.54 3.20
CA GLY A 57 -3.07 1.78 2.99
C GLY A 57 -1.91 1.63 2.01
N ILE A 58 -1.13 0.57 2.17
CA ILE A 58 -0.04 0.24 1.25
C ILE A 58 -0.57 0.01 -0.15
N ASN A 59 -1.68 -0.72 -0.30
CA ASN A 59 -2.27 -0.97 -1.61
C ASN A 59 -2.69 0.33 -2.28
N GLN A 60 -3.36 1.24 -1.57
CA GLN A 60 -3.72 2.56 -2.09
C GLN A 60 -2.50 3.40 -2.48
N THR A 61 -1.46 3.39 -1.64
CA THR A 61 -0.19 4.08 -1.92
C THR A 61 0.48 3.55 -3.19
N VAL A 62 0.53 2.24 -3.38
CA VAL A 62 1.07 1.61 -4.61
C VAL A 62 0.27 2.06 -5.84
N MET A 63 -1.06 1.99 -5.78
CA MET A 63 -1.94 2.38 -6.89
C MET A 63 -1.76 3.85 -7.27
N MET A 64 -1.69 4.74 -6.26
CA MET A 64 -1.41 6.17 -6.48
C MET A 64 -0.01 6.41 -7.04
N ALA A 65 1.01 5.71 -6.55
CA ALA A 65 2.38 5.84 -7.04
C ALA A 65 2.49 5.45 -8.52
N LEU A 66 1.90 4.31 -8.90
CA LEU A 66 1.92 3.81 -10.28
C LEU A 66 1.18 4.75 -11.24
N SER A 67 0.04 5.31 -10.82
CA SER A 67 -0.67 6.34 -11.59
C SER A 67 0.21 7.59 -11.80
N MET A 68 0.95 8.02 -10.77
CA MET A 68 1.76 9.23 -10.83
C MET A 68 3.06 9.06 -11.63
N VAL A 69 3.55 7.83 -11.83
CA VAL A 69 4.78 7.57 -12.61
C VAL A 69 4.63 8.00 -14.07
N VAL A 70 3.43 7.88 -14.66
CA VAL A 70 3.17 8.34 -16.05
C VAL A 70 3.22 9.85 -16.14
N ILE A 71 2.54 10.55 -15.21
CA ILE A 71 2.52 12.01 -15.16
C ILE A 71 3.92 12.56 -14.87
N ALA A 72 4.66 11.93 -13.95
CA ALA A 72 6.03 12.33 -13.63
C ALA A 72 6.97 12.29 -14.85
N SER A 73 6.75 11.38 -15.79
CA SER A 73 7.53 11.35 -17.03
C SER A 73 7.32 12.58 -17.93
N MET A 74 6.19 13.30 -17.80
CA MET A 74 5.93 14.55 -18.54
C MET A 74 6.89 15.68 -18.14
N ILE A 75 7.39 15.66 -16.90
CA ILE A 75 8.37 16.64 -16.38
C ILE A 75 9.81 16.10 -16.44
N GLY A 76 10.08 15.10 -17.29
CA GLY A 76 11.43 14.57 -17.52
C GLY A 76 11.90 13.51 -16.51
N VAL A 77 11.02 12.98 -15.64
CA VAL A 77 11.40 11.90 -14.73
C VAL A 77 11.61 10.61 -15.52
N LYS A 78 12.80 10.05 -15.40
CA LYS A 78 13.13 8.73 -15.96
C LYS A 78 12.36 7.63 -15.22
N GLY A 79 11.69 6.77 -15.97
CA GLY A 79 10.93 5.65 -15.44
C GLY A 79 9.99 4.99 -16.46
N LEU A 80 9.08 4.16 -15.94
CA LEU A 80 8.11 3.36 -16.71
C LEU A 80 7.13 4.21 -17.54
N GLY A 81 6.93 5.49 -17.19
CA GLY A 81 6.07 6.40 -17.95
C GLY A 81 6.67 6.94 -19.25
N GLN A 82 8.00 6.89 -19.42
CA GLN A 82 8.66 7.48 -20.60
C GLN A 82 8.28 6.80 -21.93
N PRO A 83 8.25 5.46 -22.04
CA PRO A 83 7.87 4.80 -23.30
C PRO A 83 6.43 5.15 -23.71
N VAL A 84 5.52 5.22 -22.74
CA VAL A 84 4.13 5.66 -22.95
C VAL A 84 4.10 7.09 -23.47
N LEU A 85 4.78 8.02 -22.78
CA LEU A 85 4.81 9.42 -23.17
C LEU A 85 5.42 9.62 -24.58
N LYS A 86 6.55 8.96 -24.87
CA LYS A 86 7.18 9.01 -26.21
C LYS A 86 6.26 8.50 -27.31
N SER A 87 5.48 7.45 -27.02
CA SER A 87 4.53 6.90 -27.99
C SER A 87 3.40 7.88 -28.28
N ILE A 88 2.91 8.59 -27.25
CA ILE A 88 1.91 9.67 -27.39
C ILE A 88 2.50 10.83 -28.21
N THR A 89 3.70 11.29 -27.87
CA THR A 89 4.36 12.41 -28.56
C THR A 89 4.65 12.11 -30.03
N ASN A 90 5.05 10.88 -30.35
CA ASN A 90 5.39 10.46 -31.71
C ASN A 90 4.19 9.92 -32.52
N GLN A 91 2.96 10.05 -32.00
CA GLN A 91 1.73 9.52 -32.61
C GLN A 91 1.74 8.01 -32.89
N TYR A 92 2.59 7.24 -32.19
CA TYR A 92 2.61 5.78 -32.27
C TYR A 92 1.56 5.18 -31.34
N PHE A 93 0.29 5.28 -31.74
CA PHE A 93 -0.86 4.85 -30.94
C PHE A 93 -0.75 3.39 -30.45
N THR A 94 -0.45 2.46 -31.36
CA THR A 94 -0.30 1.03 -31.03
C THR A 94 0.79 0.79 -29.98
N LEU A 95 1.92 1.49 -30.13
CA LEU A 95 3.04 1.38 -29.19
C LEU A 95 2.64 1.98 -27.82
N GLY A 96 1.89 3.08 -27.82
CA GLY A 96 1.36 3.71 -26.61
C GLY A 96 0.42 2.80 -25.85
N LEU A 97 -0.48 2.11 -26.55
CA LEU A 97 -1.37 1.11 -25.95
C LEU A 97 -0.59 -0.06 -25.35
N LEU A 98 0.35 -0.67 -26.09
CA LEU A 98 1.15 -1.79 -25.59
C LEU A 98 1.95 -1.40 -24.35
N ASN A 99 2.56 -0.21 -24.35
CA ASN A 99 3.29 0.33 -23.20
C ASN A 99 2.36 0.58 -22.01
N GLY A 100 1.17 1.12 -22.24
CA GLY A 100 0.15 1.32 -21.19
C GLY A 100 -0.32 0.00 -20.58
N PHE A 101 -0.62 -1.00 -21.42
CA PHE A 101 -1.00 -2.34 -20.97
C PHE A 101 0.10 -3.02 -20.16
N ALA A 102 1.37 -2.85 -20.52
CA ALA A 102 2.48 -3.38 -19.74
C ALA A 102 2.52 -2.78 -18.31
N ILE A 103 2.28 -1.48 -18.16
CA ILE A 103 2.21 -0.82 -16.85
C ILE A 103 1.00 -1.33 -16.05
N VAL A 104 -0.17 -1.45 -16.68
CA VAL A 104 -1.38 -1.95 -16.02
C VAL A 104 -1.20 -3.40 -15.57
N ALA A 105 -0.60 -4.26 -16.39
CA ALA A 105 -0.30 -5.64 -16.03
C ALA A 105 0.63 -5.69 -14.80
N LEU A 106 1.68 -4.87 -14.78
CA LEU A 106 2.56 -4.75 -13.62
C LEU A 106 1.80 -4.27 -12.37
N ALA A 107 0.92 -3.28 -12.51
CA ALA A 107 0.10 -2.78 -11.41
C ALA A 107 -0.80 -3.87 -10.81
N ILE A 108 -1.47 -4.66 -11.67
CA ILE A 108 -2.30 -5.79 -11.25
C ILE A 108 -1.48 -6.86 -10.55
N LEU A 109 -0.27 -7.16 -11.04
CA LEU A 109 0.63 -8.13 -10.41
C LEU A 109 1.03 -7.68 -9.01
N ILE A 110 1.36 -6.40 -8.83
CA ILE A 110 1.71 -5.85 -7.52
C ILE A 110 0.49 -5.87 -6.59
N ASP A 111 -0.68 -5.41 -7.05
CA ASP A 111 -1.93 -5.44 -6.27
C ASP A 111 -2.28 -6.86 -5.82
N ARG A 112 -2.21 -7.85 -6.73
CA ARG A 112 -2.43 -9.28 -6.42
C ARG A 112 -1.42 -9.80 -5.38
N ALA A 113 -0.14 -9.46 -5.52
CA ALA A 113 0.90 -9.88 -4.58
C ALA A 113 0.69 -9.25 -3.19
N SER A 114 0.38 -7.94 -3.14
CA SER A 114 0.08 -7.21 -1.91
C SER A 114 -1.17 -7.77 -1.21
N GLN A 115 -2.23 -8.07 -1.94
CA GLN A 115 -3.43 -8.70 -1.39
C GLN A 115 -3.17 -10.12 -0.90
N ALA A 116 -2.39 -10.93 -1.63
CA ALA A 116 -2.02 -12.27 -1.19
C ALA A 116 -1.22 -12.24 0.12
N TYR A 117 -0.29 -11.29 0.26
CA TYR A 117 0.44 -11.08 1.51
C TYR A 117 -0.47 -10.62 2.66
N ALA A 118 -1.39 -9.69 2.38
CA ALA A 118 -2.36 -9.21 3.36
C ALA A 118 -3.28 -10.34 3.87
N LYS A 119 -3.80 -11.18 2.96
CA LYS A 119 -4.65 -12.33 3.30
C LYS A 119 -3.90 -13.38 4.13
N ARG A 120 -2.63 -13.67 3.83
CA ARG A 120 -1.81 -14.59 4.64
C ARG A 120 -1.59 -14.09 6.06
N THR A 121 -1.36 -12.79 6.21
CA THR A 121 -1.22 -12.15 7.53
C THR A 121 -2.54 -12.19 8.31
N GLN A 122 -3.67 -11.96 7.64
CA GLN A 122 -5.00 -12.09 8.25
C GLN A 122 -5.35 -13.52 8.67
N ALA A 123 -5.03 -14.52 7.86
CA ALA A 123 -5.29 -15.92 8.18
C ALA A 123 -4.56 -16.36 9.47
N HIS A 124 -3.30 -15.97 9.64
CA HIS A 124 -2.55 -16.25 10.88
C HIS A 124 -3.13 -15.55 12.11
N LEU A 125 -3.72 -14.36 11.95
CA LEU A 125 -4.40 -13.64 13.05
C LEU A 125 -5.78 -14.23 13.37
N GLY A 126 -6.42 -14.90 12.42
CA GLY A 126 -7.70 -15.59 12.59
C GLY A 126 -7.57 -16.93 13.33
N ASP A 127 -6.53 -17.71 13.03
CA ASP A 127 -6.26 -18.99 13.71
C ASP A 127 -5.95 -18.79 15.20
N LEU A 128 -5.23 -17.71 15.58
CA LEU A 128 -4.98 -17.34 16.99
C LEU A 128 -6.25 -17.00 17.79
N LYS A 129 -7.41 -16.86 17.15
CA LYS A 129 -8.69 -16.56 17.81
C LYS A 129 -9.54 -17.82 18.07
N HIS A 130 -9.09 -18.98 17.57
CA HIS A 130 -9.80 -20.26 17.69
C HIS A 130 -9.09 -21.31 18.56
N ASP A 131 -7.88 -21.02 19.03
CA ASP A 131 -7.15 -21.76 20.07
C ASP A 131 -7.15 -20.97 21.39
#